data_AF-F8DYD4-F1
#
_entry.id   AF-F8DYD4-F1
#
_cell.length_a   1.000
_cell.length_b   1.000
_cell.length_c   1.000
_cell.angle_alpha   90.00
_cell.angle_beta   90.00
_cell.angle_gamma   90.00
#
_symmetry.space_group_name_H-M   'P 1'
#
loop_
_entity.id
_entity.type
_entity.pdbx_description
1 polymer ?
#
loop_
_entity_poly.entity_id
_entity_poly.type
_entity_poly.pdbx_seq_one_letter_code
_entity_poly.pdbx_strand_id
1 'polypeptide(L)'
;MCGKIREKYDSLGGPKSFLTWPKSNELGVPDGVGRRNEFVNGFIYWHPQTGAHPITTHFSVAWARTGWERGPLGYPTTDEFGLSDGIGRKQSFQRGHIYGSLAGLATIHGAIYDKWVQTGAEKGPLGYPIGDETGTPDGIGRFNRFTGGMMYWHPQHGAHQVAGDILFQWGYSDFEKGFWGYPTGDPVKQKDGWYKQTFTKGPLYGLVANGLADSYNPHGGDGLNINTNESIIPNPLSRESNAIEGNDYTNRIMLETSDACGNEVVLRRGYWDNKTGFGWDKIYHKHNVRSLYSLAYFIKHSCPARYEDGRPIYESPVYRVHCETPVTCEPTGEWFTGRLVYDKTPVVDSGKPLGTITFYPLKGTGEPTLTGVTVPDWFSTELPVFP
;
A
#
# COMPACT_ATOMS: atom_id res chain seq x y z
N MET A 1 -28.21 -37.76 7.96
CA MET A 1 -27.79 -36.63 8.83
C MET A 1 -28.38 -36.84 10.21
N CYS A 2 -27.59 -36.62 11.27
CA CYS A 2 -27.99 -36.83 12.66
C CYS A 2 -27.32 -35.80 13.59
N GLY A 3 -27.58 -35.91 14.90
CA GLY A 3 -26.88 -35.16 15.94
C GLY A 3 -26.99 -33.63 15.83
N LYS A 4 -25.96 -32.94 16.32
CA LYS A 4 -25.92 -31.47 16.39
C LYS A 4 -25.96 -30.78 15.03
N ILE A 5 -25.45 -31.44 13.98
CA ILE A 5 -25.56 -30.93 12.61
C ILE A 5 -27.02 -30.94 12.15
N ARG A 6 -27.77 -32.02 12.44
CA ARG A 6 -29.20 -32.08 12.12
C ARG A 6 -30.00 -31.02 12.87
N GLU A 7 -29.78 -30.90 14.18
CA GLU A 7 -30.41 -29.87 15.02
C GLU A 7 -30.19 -28.47 14.44
N LYS A 8 -28.95 -28.16 14.03
CA LYS A 8 -28.63 -26.87 13.41
C LYS A 8 -29.35 -26.68 12.08
N TYR A 9 -29.31 -27.66 11.20
CA TYR A 9 -29.96 -27.58 9.90
C TYR A 9 -31.48 -27.37 10.03
N ASP A 10 -32.12 -28.08 10.94
CA ASP A 10 -33.56 -27.93 11.20
C ASP A 10 -33.88 -26.53 11.78
N SER A 11 -33.03 -25.99 12.67
CA SER A 11 -33.19 -24.63 13.22
C SER A 11 -33.12 -23.53 12.15
N LEU A 12 -32.43 -23.79 11.03
CA LEU A 12 -32.35 -22.86 9.90
C LEU A 12 -33.55 -22.96 8.96
N GLY A 13 -34.47 -23.91 9.19
CA GLY A 13 -35.61 -24.19 8.31
C GLY A 13 -35.39 -25.36 7.34
N GLY A 14 -34.35 -26.17 7.55
CA GLY A 14 -34.11 -27.38 6.77
C GLY A 14 -34.00 -27.10 5.26
N PRO A 15 -34.74 -27.83 4.39
CA PRO A 15 -34.66 -27.64 2.94
C PRO A 15 -35.11 -26.25 2.45
N LYS A 16 -35.84 -25.48 3.27
CA LYS A 16 -36.25 -24.11 2.96
C LYS A 16 -35.20 -23.06 3.34
N SER A 17 -34.15 -23.47 4.06
CA SER A 17 -33.03 -22.61 4.41
C SER A 17 -32.15 -22.29 3.19
N PHE A 18 -31.24 -21.34 3.33
CA PHE A 18 -30.26 -21.01 2.29
C PHE A 18 -29.36 -22.20 1.89
N LEU A 19 -29.17 -23.18 2.79
CA LEU A 19 -28.36 -24.38 2.53
C LEU A 19 -29.05 -25.33 1.55
N THR A 20 -30.39 -25.29 1.47
CA THR A 20 -31.23 -26.21 0.70
C THR A 20 -30.92 -27.69 1.03
N TRP A 21 -30.83 -28.58 0.05
CA TRP A 21 -30.73 -30.02 0.29
C TRP A 21 -29.33 -30.50 0.72
N PRO A 22 -29.23 -31.50 1.61
CA PRO A 22 -27.96 -32.16 1.92
C PRO A 22 -27.46 -32.97 0.73
N LYS A 23 -26.16 -32.89 0.46
CA LYS A 23 -25.44 -33.69 -0.55
C LYS A 23 -24.74 -34.91 0.05
N SER A 24 -24.49 -34.90 1.36
CA SER A 24 -23.78 -35.98 2.03
C SER A 24 -24.43 -36.38 3.37
N ASN A 25 -24.12 -37.60 3.79
CA ASN A 25 -24.24 -38.01 5.18
C ASN A 25 -23.21 -37.28 6.06
N GLU A 26 -23.26 -37.48 7.37
CA GLU A 26 -22.24 -36.93 8.27
C GLU A 26 -20.88 -37.55 7.95
N LEU A 27 -19.90 -36.69 7.66
CA LEU A 27 -18.54 -37.05 7.32
C LEU A 27 -17.61 -36.66 8.48
N GLY A 28 -16.55 -37.46 8.68
CA GLY A 28 -15.40 -37.02 9.45
C GLY A 28 -14.63 -35.92 8.72
N VAL A 29 -13.79 -35.20 9.45
CA VAL A 29 -12.88 -34.20 8.88
C VAL A 29 -11.42 -34.59 9.13
N PRO A 30 -10.48 -34.16 8.27
CA PRO A 30 -9.06 -34.55 8.31
C PRO A 30 -8.30 -34.41 9.62
N ASP A 31 -8.75 -33.61 10.60
CA ASP A 31 -8.13 -33.51 11.92
C ASP A 31 -8.59 -34.60 12.91
N GLY A 32 -9.60 -35.38 12.55
CA GLY A 32 -10.18 -36.46 13.35
C GLY A 32 -11.12 -36.02 14.47
N VAL A 33 -11.32 -34.72 14.70
CA VAL A 33 -12.09 -34.20 15.84
C VAL A 33 -13.51 -33.84 15.43
N GLY A 34 -13.66 -33.03 14.39
CA GLY A 34 -14.94 -32.51 13.98
C GLY A 34 -15.80 -33.49 13.17
N ARG A 35 -16.97 -33.00 12.78
CA ARG A 35 -17.87 -33.64 11.81
C ARG A 35 -18.36 -32.57 10.84
N ARG A 36 -18.72 -32.97 9.62
CA ARG A 36 -19.34 -32.07 8.65
C ARG A 36 -20.44 -32.74 7.83
N ASN A 37 -21.41 -31.96 7.39
CA ASN A 37 -22.28 -32.30 6.28
C ASN A 37 -22.11 -31.27 5.16
N GLU A 38 -22.24 -31.75 3.92
CA GLU A 38 -22.19 -30.93 2.73
C GLU A 38 -23.62 -30.71 2.22
N PHE A 39 -23.92 -29.49 1.79
CA PHE A 39 -25.20 -29.06 1.26
C PHE A 39 -24.99 -28.43 -0.12
N VAL A 40 -26.06 -28.24 -0.88
CA VAL A 40 -25.95 -27.63 -2.22
C VAL A 40 -25.28 -26.25 -2.12
N ASN A 41 -25.66 -25.43 -1.14
CA ASN A 41 -25.21 -24.05 -1.00
C ASN A 41 -24.31 -23.78 0.22
N GLY A 42 -23.67 -24.82 0.75
CA GLY A 42 -22.71 -24.66 1.84
C GLY A 42 -22.42 -25.92 2.61
N PHE A 43 -21.97 -25.73 3.83
CA PHE A 43 -21.56 -26.78 4.76
C PHE A 43 -22.14 -26.50 6.13
N ILE A 44 -22.30 -27.53 6.95
CA ILE A 44 -22.37 -27.36 8.40
C ILE A 44 -21.22 -28.15 8.99
N TYR A 45 -20.37 -27.47 9.75
CA TYR A 45 -19.29 -28.08 10.52
C TYR A 45 -19.66 -28.11 11.99
N TRP A 46 -19.30 -29.18 12.67
CA TRP A 46 -19.45 -29.35 14.10
C TRP A 46 -18.12 -29.67 14.76
N HIS A 47 -17.86 -29.05 15.91
CA HIS A 47 -16.75 -29.37 16.79
C HIS A 47 -17.23 -29.35 18.26
N PRO A 48 -16.72 -30.22 19.15
CA PRO A 48 -17.20 -30.32 20.52
C PRO A 48 -17.12 -29.01 21.32
N GLN A 49 -16.15 -28.15 21.02
CA GLN A 49 -15.97 -26.87 21.73
C GLN A 49 -16.74 -25.70 21.11
N THR A 50 -17.09 -25.75 19.82
CA THR A 50 -17.72 -24.61 19.13
C THR A 50 -19.16 -24.87 18.75
N GLY A 51 -19.59 -26.13 18.67
CA GLY A 51 -20.93 -26.48 18.23
C GLY A 51 -21.05 -26.57 16.71
N ALA A 52 -22.29 -26.63 16.21
CA ALA A 52 -22.59 -26.78 14.79
C ALA A 52 -22.88 -25.42 14.15
N HIS A 53 -22.11 -25.05 13.13
CA HIS A 53 -22.26 -23.78 12.43
C HIS A 53 -22.29 -23.97 10.91
N PRO A 54 -23.21 -23.26 10.21
CA PRO A 54 -23.27 -23.28 8.77
C PRO A 54 -22.23 -22.32 8.19
N ILE A 55 -21.65 -22.70 7.06
CA ILE A 55 -20.75 -21.87 6.25
C ILE A 55 -21.32 -21.85 4.84
N THR A 56 -21.57 -20.67 4.29
CA THR A 56 -22.05 -20.52 2.91
C THR A 56 -20.99 -20.95 1.92
N THR A 57 -21.40 -21.32 0.69
CA THR A 57 -20.43 -21.61 -0.38
C THR A 57 -19.43 -20.46 -0.56
N HIS A 58 -19.89 -19.20 -0.49
CA HIS A 58 -19.02 -18.04 -0.65
C HIS A 58 -17.93 -17.98 0.44
N PHE A 59 -18.30 -18.00 1.72
CA PHE A 59 -17.32 -17.96 2.82
C PHE A 59 -16.43 -19.20 2.87
N SER A 60 -16.94 -20.36 2.44
CA SER A 60 -16.16 -21.58 2.39
C SER A 60 -14.96 -21.48 1.43
N VAL A 61 -15.02 -20.64 0.38
CA VAL A 61 -13.91 -20.45 -0.55
C VAL A 61 -12.70 -19.83 0.16
N ALA A 62 -12.90 -18.79 0.99
CA ALA A 62 -11.81 -18.17 1.74
C ALA A 62 -11.23 -19.12 2.80
N TRP A 63 -12.10 -19.86 3.47
CA TRP A 63 -11.65 -20.87 4.43
C TRP A 63 -10.87 -22.01 3.76
N ALA A 64 -11.31 -22.44 2.57
CA ALA A 64 -10.64 -23.47 1.78
C ALA A 64 -9.23 -23.05 1.36
N ARG A 65 -9.04 -21.80 0.91
CA ARG A 65 -7.73 -21.25 0.51
C ARG A 65 -6.71 -21.30 1.64
N THR A 66 -7.17 -21.26 2.88
CA THR A 66 -6.32 -21.28 4.08
C THR A 66 -6.23 -22.66 4.74
N GLY A 67 -6.79 -23.71 4.13
CA GLY A 67 -6.63 -25.09 4.59
C GLY A 67 -7.74 -25.60 5.51
N TRP A 68 -8.94 -25.01 5.47
CA TRP A 68 -10.12 -25.46 6.22
C TRP A 68 -9.86 -25.53 7.74
N GLU A 69 -10.37 -26.55 8.43
CA GLU A 69 -10.26 -26.70 9.89
C GLU A 69 -8.83 -26.91 10.38
N ARG A 70 -7.95 -27.43 9.51
CA ARG A 70 -6.51 -27.55 9.80
C ARG A 70 -5.76 -26.24 9.59
N GLY A 71 -6.40 -25.28 8.92
CA GLY A 71 -5.87 -23.96 8.65
C GLY A 71 -5.74 -23.07 9.89
N PRO A 72 -5.23 -21.84 9.71
CA PRO A 72 -4.99 -20.92 10.81
C PRO A 72 -6.28 -20.56 11.55
N LEU A 73 -7.43 -20.55 10.88
CA LEU A 73 -8.71 -20.17 11.49
C LEU A 73 -9.31 -21.24 12.44
N GLY A 74 -9.10 -22.52 12.17
CA GLY A 74 -9.77 -23.61 12.91
C GLY A 74 -11.25 -23.75 12.53
N TYR A 75 -12.10 -24.08 13.51
CA TYR A 75 -13.54 -24.26 13.31
C TYR A 75 -14.34 -22.95 13.43
N PRO A 76 -15.49 -22.83 12.77
CA PRO A 76 -16.42 -21.72 13.00
C PRO A 76 -16.93 -21.71 14.45
N THR A 77 -17.09 -20.52 15.00
CA THR A 77 -17.66 -20.24 16.34
C THR A 77 -18.97 -19.44 16.26
N THR A 78 -19.29 -18.92 15.08
CA THR A 78 -20.56 -18.24 14.80
C THR A 78 -21.11 -18.71 13.46
N ASP A 79 -22.41 -18.48 13.26
CA ASP A 79 -22.98 -18.40 11.93
C ASP A 79 -22.48 -17.12 11.21
N GLU A 80 -22.71 -17.02 9.91
CA GLU A 80 -22.44 -15.80 9.13
C GLU A 80 -23.48 -14.71 9.43
N PHE A 81 -23.05 -13.51 9.82
CA PHE A 81 -23.93 -12.38 10.14
C PHE A 81 -23.51 -11.09 9.43
N GLY A 82 -24.47 -10.18 9.22
CA GLY A 82 -24.21 -8.86 8.64
C GLY A 82 -23.57 -7.90 9.65
N LEU A 83 -22.68 -7.03 9.18
CA LEU A 83 -22.03 -6.00 9.98
C LEU A 83 -22.93 -4.77 10.14
N SER A 84 -22.62 -3.96 11.17
CA SER A 84 -23.43 -2.80 11.58
C SER A 84 -23.51 -1.68 10.55
N ASP A 85 -22.59 -1.66 9.58
CA ASP A 85 -22.58 -0.69 8.49
C ASP A 85 -23.54 -1.07 7.34
N GLY A 86 -24.11 -2.28 7.37
CA GLY A 86 -24.98 -2.81 6.33
C GLY A 86 -24.27 -3.17 5.02
N ILE A 87 -22.94 -3.12 4.98
CA ILE A 87 -22.13 -3.35 3.77
C ILE A 87 -21.54 -4.76 3.78
N GLY A 88 -20.93 -5.13 4.90
CA GLY A 88 -20.18 -6.37 5.00
C GLY A 88 -20.87 -7.47 5.78
N ARG A 89 -20.30 -8.66 5.71
CA ARG A 89 -20.67 -9.84 6.49
C ARG A 89 -19.42 -10.39 7.16
N LYS A 90 -19.60 -11.02 8.30
CA LYS A 90 -18.54 -11.63 9.09
C LYS A 90 -18.96 -13.02 9.54
N GLN A 91 -17.98 -13.93 9.57
CA GLN A 91 -18.08 -15.16 10.32
C GLN A 91 -16.84 -15.31 11.20
N SER A 92 -17.04 -15.69 12.46
CA SER A 92 -15.94 -15.89 13.40
C SER A 92 -15.56 -17.36 13.49
N PHE A 93 -14.27 -17.59 13.67
CA PHE A 93 -13.63 -18.88 13.82
C PHE A 93 -12.81 -18.88 15.12
N GLN A 94 -12.33 -20.05 15.54
CA GLN A 94 -11.59 -20.20 16.80
C GLN A 94 -10.39 -19.26 16.93
N ARG A 95 -9.70 -18.99 15.82
CA ARG A 95 -8.43 -18.23 15.82
C ARG A 95 -8.43 -17.05 14.85
N GLY A 96 -9.60 -16.65 14.35
CA GLY A 96 -9.70 -15.52 13.44
C GLY A 96 -11.07 -15.36 12.84
N HIS A 97 -11.13 -14.63 11.73
CA HIS A 97 -12.39 -14.23 11.12
C HIS A 97 -12.31 -14.28 9.61
N ILE A 98 -13.47 -14.48 8.99
CA ILE A 98 -13.69 -14.20 7.58
C ILE A 98 -14.57 -12.96 7.50
N TYR A 99 -14.12 -11.98 6.73
CA TYR A 99 -14.89 -10.78 6.39
C TYR A 99 -15.15 -10.80 4.89
N GLY A 100 -16.38 -10.48 4.51
CA GLY A 100 -16.81 -10.36 3.12
C GLY A 100 -17.56 -9.04 2.90
N SER A 101 -17.27 -8.37 1.78
CA SER A 101 -18.02 -7.23 1.26
C SER A 101 -18.01 -7.26 -0.26
N LEU A 102 -18.63 -6.28 -0.92
CA LEU A 102 -18.51 -6.13 -2.39
C LEU A 102 -17.07 -5.93 -2.86
N ALA A 103 -16.17 -5.47 -1.98
CA ALA A 103 -14.78 -5.23 -2.30
C ALA A 103 -13.91 -6.49 -2.23
N GLY A 104 -14.33 -7.52 -1.49
CA GLY A 104 -13.54 -8.74 -1.35
C GLY A 104 -14.00 -9.65 -0.22
N LEU A 105 -13.41 -10.85 -0.21
CA LEU A 105 -13.63 -11.89 0.80
C LEU A 105 -12.29 -12.41 1.29
N ALA A 106 -12.00 -12.18 2.58
CA ALA A 106 -10.68 -12.42 3.15
C ALA A 106 -10.73 -12.97 4.58
N THR A 107 -9.75 -13.82 4.87
CA THR A 107 -9.38 -14.26 6.21
C THR A 107 -8.47 -13.22 6.89
N ILE A 108 -8.72 -12.96 8.17
CA ILE A 108 -7.90 -12.06 9.00
C ILE A 108 -7.80 -12.65 10.41
N HIS A 109 -6.59 -12.66 10.98
CA HIS A 109 -6.33 -13.28 12.27
C HIS A 109 -5.13 -12.68 13.01
N GLY A 110 -4.90 -13.12 14.24
CA GLY A 110 -3.73 -12.80 15.05
C GLY A 110 -3.46 -11.29 15.19
N ALA A 111 -2.17 -10.93 15.24
CA ALA A 111 -1.72 -9.57 15.51
C ALA A 111 -2.19 -8.54 14.46
N ILE A 112 -2.38 -8.96 13.21
CA ILE A 112 -2.91 -8.10 12.15
C ILE A 112 -4.38 -7.77 12.42
N TYR A 113 -5.19 -8.77 12.77
CA TYR A 113 -6.59 -8.54 13.18
C TYR A 113 -6.66 -7.60 14.38
N ASP A 114 -5.88 -7.87 15.43
CA ASP A 114 -5.89 -7.08 16.66
C ASP A 114 -5.56 -5.61 16.38
N LYS A 115 -4.55 -5.36 15.55
CA LYS A 115 -4.17 -4.00 15.14
C LYS A 115 -5.24 -3.33 14.30
N TRP A 116 -5.80 -4.03 13.31
CA TRP A 116 -6.83 -3.47 12.45
C TRP A 116 -8.09 -3.07 13.24
N VAL A 117 -8.49 -3.87 14.23
CA VAL A 117 -9.56 -3.52 15.17
C VAL A 117 -9.22 -2.26 15.98
N GLN A 118 -8.00 -2.16 16.50
CA GLN A 118 -7.55 -0.95 17.22
C GLN A 118 -7.61 0.31 16.35
N THR A 119 -7.45 0.19 15.03
CA THR A 119 -7.55 1.29 14.08
C THR A 119 -8.97 1.57 13.58
N GLY A 120 -10.00 0.94 14.16
CA GLY A 120 -11.41 1.17 13.82
C GLY A 120 -12.04 0.13 12.89
N ALA A 121 -11.37 -1.00 12.64
CA ALA A 121 -11.84 -2.09 11.81
C ALA A 121 -12.35 -1.63 10.43
N GLU A 122 -13.50 -2.13 9.97
CA GLU A 122 -14.06 -1.82 8.65
C GLU A 122 -14.44 -0.34 8.47
N LYS A 123 -14.63 0.39 9.59
CA LYS A 123 -14.90 1.84 9.60
C LYS A 123 -13.63 2.67 9.70
N GLY A 124 -12.49 2.02 9.89
CA GLY A 124 -11.17 2.62 9.96
C GLY A 124 -10.60 2.98 8.60
N PRO A 125 -9.40 3.57 8.56
CA PRO A 125 -8.80 4.12 7.34
C PRO A 125 -8.45 3.08 6.27
N LEU A 126 -8.23 1.82 6.66
CA LEU A 126 -7.97 0.73 5.73
C LEU A 126 -9.25 0.14 5.13
N GLY A 127 -10.39 0.28 5.78
CA GLY A 127 -11.66 -0.34 5.35
C GLY A 127 -11.62 -1.87 5.43
N TYR A 128 -12.24 -2.53 4.45
CA TYR A 128 -12.42 -3.99 4.43
C TYR A 128 -11.17 -4.74 3.98
N PRO A 129 -10.87 -5.92 4.55
CA PRO A 129 -9.83 -6.79 4.01
C PRO A 129 -10.28 -7.38 2.67
N ILE A 130 -9.36 -7.41 1.71
CA ILE A 130 -9.61 -7.87 0.33
C ILE A 130 -8.71 -9.05 -0.08
N GLY A 131 -7.76 -9.44 0.78
CA GLY A 131 -6.94 -10.62 0.60
C GLY A 131 -6.61 -11.29 1.93
N ASP A 132 -6.48 -12.62 1.88
CA ASP A 132 -6.08 -13.45 3.02
C ASP A 132 -4.71 -13.07 3.58
N GLU A 133 -4.44 -13.42 4.83
CA GLU A 133 -3.13 -13.16 5.46
C GLU A 133 -2.03 -14.02 4.83
N THR A 134 -1.06 -13.39 4.19
CA THR A 134 0.06 -14.05 3.51
C THR A 134 1.39 -13.72 4.16
N GLY A 135 2.36 -14.64 4.08
CA GLY A 135 3.75 -14.35 4.46
C GLY A 135 4.37 -13.33 3.52
N THR A 136 5.28 -12.51 4.02
CA THR A 136 6.06 -11.60 3.18
C THR A 136 7.06 -12.37 2.32
N PRO A 137 7.41 -11.87 1.12
CA PRO A 137 8.39 -12.49 0.22
C PRO A 137 9.79 -12.75 0.80
N ASP A 138 10.19 -12.11 1.89
CA ASP A 138 11.45 -12.38 2.61
C ASP A 138 11.35 -13.53 3.64
N GLY A 139 10.12 -14.03 3.89
CA GLY A 139 9.85 -15.12 4.82
C GLY A 139 9.79 -14.73 6.30
N ILE A 140 9.86 -13.44 6.65
CA ILE A 140 9.94 -13.00 8.05
C ILE A 140 8.59 -12.50 8.58
N GLY A 141 7.97 -11.58 7.85
CA GLY A 141 6.73 -10.93 8.21
C GLY A 141 5.49 -11.61 7.62
N ARG A 142 4.35 -10.97 7.88
CA ARG A 142 3.04 -11.33 7.32
C ARG A 142 2.27 -10.07 6.98
N PHE A 143 1.32 -10.13 6.07
CA PHE A 143 0.50 -8.97 5.74
C PHE A 143 -0.91 -9.35 5.27
N ASN A 144 -1.84 -8.42 5.44
CA ASN A 144 -3.14 -8.42 4.78
C ASN A 144 -3.27 -7.19 3.89
N ARG A 145 -4.04 -7.35 2.80
CA ARG A 145 -4.45 -6.26 1.91
C ARG A 145 -5.86 -5.80 2.25
N PHE A 146 -6.10 -4.50 2.18
CA PHE A 146 -7.35 -3.85 2.48
C PHE A 146 -7.75 -2.88 1.37
N THR A 147 -9.02 -2.48 1.34
CA THR A 147 -9.54 -1.50 0.36
C THR A 147 -8.78 -0.17 0.36
N GLY A 148 -8.23 0.24 1.51
CA GLY A 148 -7.55 1.52 1.68
C GLY A 148 -6.04 1.42 1.88
N GLY A 149 -5.42 0.23 1.76
CA GLY A 149 -3.99 0.05 1.98
C GLY A 149 -3.61 -1.36 2.42
N MET A 150 -2.56 -1.48 3.22
CA MET A 150 -2.05 -2.77 3.72
C MET A 150 -1.79 -2.70 5.23
N MET A 151 -1.85 -3.84 5.91
CA MET A 151 -1.35 -4.01 7.27
C MET A 151 -0.21 -5.02 7.22
N TYR A 152 1.00 -4.61 7.61
CA TYR A 152 2.18 -5.48 7.68
C TYR A 152 2.50 -5.77 9.14
N TRP A 153 2.88 -7.01 9.43
CA TRP A 153 3.36 -7.47 10.72
C TRP A 153 4.78 -7.99 10.62
N HIS A 154 5.60 -7.64 11.61
CA HIS A 154 6.95 -8.17 11.81
C HIS A 154 7.13 -8.61 13.27
N PRO A 155 7.83 -9.73 13.56
CA PRO A 155 7.98 -10.25 14.92
C PRO A 155 8.63 -9.26 15.90
N GLN A 156 9.50 -8.37 15.43
CA GLN A 156 10.19 -7.39 16.29
C GLN A 156 9.45 -6.06 16.41
N HIS A 157 8.56 -5.72 15.46
CA HIS A 157 7.99 -4.38 15.36
C HIS A 157 6.47 -4.36 15.53
N GLY A 158 5.81 -5.51 15.45
CA GLY A 158 4.35 -5.61 15.52
C GLY A 158 3.69 -5.30 14.18
N ALA A 159 2.39 -5.01 14.22
CA ALA A 159 1.58 -4.74 13.04
C ALA A 159 1.37 -3.23 12.84
N HIS A 160 1.55 -2.77 11.60
CA HIS A 160 1.45 -1.38 11.19
C HIS A 160 0.74 -1.21 9.85
N GLN A 161 -0.14 -0.21 9.79
CA GLN A 161 -0.84 0.14 8.56
C GLN A 161 0.07 0.94 7.64
N VAL A 162 0.02 0.68 6.33
CA VAL A 162 0.71 1.47 5.30
C VAL A 162 -0.31 1.77 4.20
N ALA A 163 -0.53 3.05 3.91
CA ALA A 163 -1.58 3.51 2.99
C ALA A 163 -1.16 4.79 2.24
N GLY A 164 -2.00 5.22 1.29
CA GLY A 164 -1.81 6.45 0.52
C GLY A 164 -0.45 6.57 -0.18
N ASP A 165 0.11 7.78 -0.18
CA ASP A 165 1.36 8.09 -0.89
C ASP A 165 2.57 7.38 -0.27
N ILE A 166 2.51 7.06 1.02
CA ILE A 166 3.56 6.32 1.71
C ILE A 166 3.59 4.89 1.18
N LEU A 167 2.43 4.23 1.05
CA LEU A 167 2.34 2.90 0.45
C LEU A 167 2.83 2.90 -0.99
N PHE A 168 2.50 3.93 -1.77
CA PHE A 168 2.98 4.07 -3.14
C PHE A 168 4.51 4.14 -3.20
N GLN A 169 5.12 5.06 -2.45
CA GLN A 169 6.58 5.26 -2.45
C GLN A 169 7.31 4.01 -1.91
N TRP A 170 6.75 3.37 -0.88
CA TRP A 170 7.30 2.16 -0.29
C TRP A 170 7.21 0.98 -1.25
N GLY A 171 6.05 0.76 -1.89
CA GLY A 171 5.87 -0.28 -2.90
C GLY A 171 6.74 -0.07 -4.13
N TYR A 172 6.92 1.19 -4.56
CA TYR A 172 7.85 1.54 -5.64
C TYR A 172 9.32 1.27 -5.28
N SER A 173 9.61 1.21 -3.98
CA SER A 173 10.93 0.89 -3.45
C SER A 173 11.14 -0.60 -3.17
N ASP A 174 10.27 -1.49 -3.66
CA ASP A 174 10.27 -2.95 -3.43
C ASP A 174 9.87 -3.38 -2.00
N PHE A 175 8.94 -2.64 -1.39
CA PHE A 175 8.30 -2.96 -0.11
C PHE A 175 9.32 -3.30 1.02
N GLU A 176 9.11 -4.40 1.75
CA GLU A 176 9.92 -4.80 2.90
C GLU A 176 11.34 -5.25 2.53
N LYS A 177 11.54 -5.72 1.29
CA LYS A 177 12.88 -6.01 0.74
C LYS A 177 13.63 -4.74 0.35
N GLY A 178 12.87 -3.68 0.18
CA GLY A 178 13.30 -2.41 -0.32
C GLY A 178 14.27 -1.60 0.54
N PHE A 179 14.50 -0.38 0.03
CA PHE A 179 15.37 0.60 0.65
C PHE A 179 14.91 1.00 2.07
N TRP A 180 13.61 0.97 2.36
CA TRP A 180 13.06 1.38 3.65
C TRP A 180 12.92 0.24 4.68
N GLY A 181 12.77 -1.00 4.20
CA GLY A 181 12.51 -2.18 5.04
C GLY A 181 11.09 -2.21 5.61
N TYR A 182 10.91 -2.73 6.83
CA TYR A 182 9.59 -2.88 7.46
C TYR A 182 9.09 -1.59 8.10
N PRO A 183 7.76 -1.34 8.13
CA PRO A 183 7.20 -0.30 8.98
C PRO A 183 7.41 -0.64 10.46
N THR A 184 7.81 0.36 11.24
CA THR A 184 8.07 0.26 12.69
C THR A 184 7.13 1.11 13.54
N GLY A 185 6.19 1.80 12.88
CA GLY A 185 5.21 2.67 13.49
C GLY A 185 4.10 3.01 12.51
N ASP A 186 2.97 3.47 13.04
CA ASP A 186 1.85 3.96 12.23
C ASP A 186 2.16 5.38 11.69
N PRO A 187 1.52 5.80 10.58
CA PRO A 187 1.69 7.15 10.05
C PRO A 187 1.16 8.22 11.01
N VAL A 188 1.96 9.26 11.25
CA VAL A 188 1.62 10.39 12.13
C VAL A 188 1.63 11.69 11.35
N LYS A 189 0.53 12.45 11.40
CA LYS A 189 0.42 13.77 10.76
C LYS A 189 1.36 14.77 11.42
N GLN A 190 2.15 15.45 10.61
CA GLN A 190 3.09 16.50 10.99
C GLN A 190 2.44 17.88 10.86
N LYS A 191 3.11 18.91 11.40
CA LYS A 191 2.61 20.31 11.40
C LYS A 191 2.48 20.89 9.99
N ASP A 192 3.31 20.44 9.06
CA ASP A 192 3.31 20.86 7.65
C ASP A 192 2.21 20.17 6.81
N GLY A 193 1.39 19.32 7.44
CA GLY A 193 0.30 18.58 6.81
C GLY A 193 0.71 17.20 6.25
N TRP A 194 2.00 16.91 6.13
CA TRP A 194 2.48 15.60 5.69
C TRP A 194 2.35 14.57 6.80
N TYR A 195 2.23 13.30 6.44
CA TYR A 195 2.30 12.18 7.36
C TYR A 195 3.70 11.60 7.33
N LYS A 196 4.28 11.38 8.51
CA LYS A 196 5.55 10.67 8.70
C LYS A 196 5.24 9.26 9.15
N GLN A 197 5.82 8.27 8.47
CA GLN A 197 5.82 6.90 8.94
C GLN A 197 7.26 6.41 9.13
N THR A 198 7.51 5.66 10.20
CA THR A 198 8.85 5.12 10.49
C THR A 198 9.00 3.74 9.88
N PHE A 199 10.16 3.50 9.28
CA PHE A 199 10.58 2.18 8.80
C PHE A 199 11.96 1.85 9.35
N THR A 200 12.33 0.57 9.28
CA THR A 200 13.61 0.05 9.82
C THR A 200 14.86 0.77 9.32
N LYS A 201 14.83 1.35 8.11
CA LYS A 201 15.97 2.04 7.48
C LYS A 201 15.76 3.55 7.32
N GLY A 202 14.74 4.12 7.98
CA GLY A 202 14.48 5.56 7.97
C GLY A 202 12.99 5.90 7.83
N PRO A 203 12.62 7.17 8.02
CA PRO A 203 11.24 7.61 7.85
C PRO A 203 10.90 7.84 6.37
N LEU A 204 9.63 7.61 6.03
CA LEU A 204 9.03 7.98 4.75
C LEU A 204 7.87 8.95 5.00
N TYR A 205 7.69 9.91 4.10
CA TYR A 205 6.69 10.96 4.23
C TYR A 205 5.71 10.95 3.05
N GLY A 206 4.42 11.17 3.31
CA GLY A 206 3.37 11.26 2.29
C GLY A 206 2.31 12.33 2.61
N LEU A 207 1.56 12.81 1.62
CA LEU A 207 0.51 13.82 1.84
C LEU A 207 -0.79 13.17 2.31
N VAL A 208 -1.07 11.96 1.81
CA VAL A 208 -2.27 11.19 2.12
C VAL A 208 -1.92 9.96 2.96
N ALA A 209 -2.57 9.80 4.12
CA ALA A 209 -2.40 8.64 5.00
C ALA A 209 -3.51 7.58 4.90
N ASN A 210 -4.65 7.89 4.30
CA ASN A 210 -5.81 7.01 4.27
C ASN A 210 -6.33 6.88 2.84
N GLY A 211 -6.83 5.69 2.50
CA GLY A 211 -7.31 5.37 1.16
C GLY A 211 -6.21 5.04 0.17
N LEU A 212 -6.60 4.38 -0.92
CA LEU A 212 -5.83 4.44 -2.16
C LEU A 212 -6.01 5.87 -2.67
N ALA A 213 -4.92 6.60 -2.96
CA ALA A 213 -4.99 7.99 -3.42
C ALA A 213 -6.09 8.14 -4.48
N ASP A 214 -6.86 9.24 -4.50
CA ASP A 214 -7.96 9.48 -5.47
C ASP A 214 -7.55 9.30 -6.95
N SER A 215 -6.24 9.20 -7.22
CA SER A 215 -5.62 8.86 -8.50
C SER A 215 -5.38 7.35 -8.76
N TYR A 216 -5.86 6.47 -7.88
CA TYR A 216 -5.79 5.02 -8.04
C TYR A 216 -7.20 4.48 -8.30
N ASN A 217 -7.55 4.42 -9.60
CA ASN A 217 -8.73 3.73 -10.07
C ASN A 217 -8.33 2.32 -10.55
N PRO A 218 -8.60 1.25 -9.80
CA PRO A 218 -8.33 -0.13 -10.23
C PRO A 218 -9.19 -0.57 -11.44
N HIS A 219 -10.14 0.25 -11.90
CA HIS A 219 -10.92 0.00 -13.11
C HIS A 219 -10.36 0.69 -14.37
N GLY A 220 -9.28 1.47 -14.25
CA GLY A 220 -8.68 2.27 -15.32
C GLY A 220 -7.54 1.62 -16.10
N GLY A 221 -7.35 0.30 -16.00
CA GLY A 221 -6.56 -0.44 -16.99
C GLY A 221 -5.17 -0.94 -16.56
N ASP A 222 -4.41 -0.28 -15.68
CA ASP A 222 -3.04 -0.75 -15.32
C ASP A 222 -2.55 -0.33 -13.91
N GLY A 223 -3.30 -0.68 -12.87
CA GLY A 223 -2.92 -0.38 -11.47
C GLY A 223 -3.31 -1.49 -10.51
N LEU A 224 -2.31 -2.21 -9.98
CA LEU A 224 -2.39 -3.42 -9.15
C LEU A 224 -3.47 -4.41 -9.58
N ASN A 225 -3.08 -5.47 -10.29
CA ASN A 225 -3.96 -6.63 -10.41
C ASN A 225 -4.11 -7.26 -9.01
N ILE A 226 -5.23 -6.97 -8.34
CA ILE A 226 -5.50 -7.32 -6.94
C ILE A 226 -5.59 -8.86 -6.75
N ASN A 227 -5.57 -9.63 -7.83
CA ASN A 227 -5.92 -11.05 -7.87
C ASN A 227 -4.77 -12.03 -8.12
N THR A 228 -3.49 -11.62 -8.15
CA THR A 228 -2.38 -12.59 -8.31
C THR A 228 -1.32 -12.47 -7.21
N ASN A 229 -0.77 -13.60 -6.79
CA ASN A 229 0.42 -13.73 -5.92
C ASN A 229 1.71 -13.26 -6.63
N GLU A 230 1.58 -12.39 -7.62
CA GLU A 230 2.70 -11.90 -8.44
C GLU A 230 3.02 -10.46 -8.04
N SER A 231 4.32 -10.20 -7.87
CA SER A 231 4.89 -8.86 -7.78
C SER A 231 4.65 -8.13 -9.10
N ILE A 232 3.48 -7.51 -9.26
CA ILE A 232 3.16 -6.71 -10.44
C ILE A 232 3.08 -5.24 -10.01
N ILE A 233 4.25 -4.67 -9.73
CA ILE A 233 4.49 -3.31 -10.21
C ILE A 233 4.36 -3.45 -11.74
N PRO A 234 3.47 -2.70 -12.41
CA PRO A 234 3.37 -2.75 -13.87
C PRO A 234 4.78 -2.66 -14.44
N ASN A 235 5.13 -3.64 -15.28
CA ASN A 235 6.45 -3.73 -15.86
C ASN A 235 6.72 -2.40 -16.61
N PRO A 236 7.70 -1.58 -16.19
CA PRO A 236 8.02 -0.31 -16.85
C PRO A 236 8.57 -0.51 -18.28
N LEU A 237 8.63 -1.76 -18.75
CA LEU A 237 9.08 -2.17 -20.08
C LEU A 237 7.94 -2.56 -21.04
N SER A 238 6.65 -2.44 -20.68
CA SER A 238 5.60 -2.53 -21.71
C SER A 238 5.65 -1.28 -22.58
N ARG A 239 6.46 -1.42 -23.62
CA ARG A 239 6.75 -0.56 -24.78
C ARG A 239 5.50 -0.11 -25.56
N GLU A 240 4.41 0.27 -24.92
CA GLU A 240 3.30 0.91 -25.62
C GLU A 240 3.62 2.40 -25.78
N SER A 241 4.37 2.64 -26.86
CA SER A 241 4.39 3.81 -27.73
C SER A 241 3.95 5.15 -27.11
N ASN A 242 4.92 6.07 -27.06
CA ASN A 242 4.74 7.52 -26.94
C ASN A 242 4.18 8.01 -25.59
N ALA A 243 5.05 8.04 -24.57
CA ALA A 243 4.80 8.70 -23.28
C ALA A 243 4.46 10.22 -23.37
N ILE A 244 4.60 10.84 -24.55
CA ILE A 244 4.19 12.22 -24.85
C ILE A 244 2.77 12.26 -25.44
N GLU A 245 2.25 11.15 -25.98
CA GLU A 245 0.92 11.00 -26.60
C GLU A 245 -0.12 10.32 -25.68
N GLY A 246 -0.03 10.48 -24.36
CA GLY A 246 -1.26 10.36 -23.57
C GLY A 246 -1.60 8.99 -22.96
N ASN A 247 -0.65 8.24 -22.37
CA ASN A 247 -1.05 7.12 -21.50
C ASN A 247 -1.21 7.54 -20.03
N ASP A 248 -2.23 7.00 -19.36
CA ASP A 248 -2.62 7.37 -17.98
C ASP A 248 -1.50 7.12 -16.97
N TYR A 249 -0.61 6.15 -17.25
CA TYR A 249 0.53 5.86 -16.40
C TYR A 249 1.55 7.00 -16.40
N THR A 250 2.10 7.37 -17.56
CA THR A 250 3.20 8.36 -17.63
C THR A 250 2.72 9.76 -17.27
N ASN A 251 1.44 10.05 -17.53
CA ASN A 251 0.83 11.34 -17.23
C ASN A 251 0.35 11.49 -15.80
N ARG A 252 0.32 10.42 -15.00
CA ARG A 252 -0.12 10.49 -13.60
C ARG A 252 0.66 11.55 -12.84
N ILE A 253 -0.06 12.43 -12.18
CA ILE A 253 0.52 13.45 -11.31
C ILE A 253 0.91 12.79 -10.00
N MET A 254 2.18 12.92 -9.65
CA MET A 254 2.80 12.34 -8.45
C MET A 254 2.95 13.36 -7.33
N LEU A 255 3.11 14.63 -7.68
CA LEU A 255 3.28 15.73 -6.76
C LEU A 255 2.83 17.03 -7.46
N GLU A 256 2.04 17.82 -6.75
CA GLU A 256 1.72 19.20 -7.10
C GLU A 256 2.12 20.07 -5.92
N THR A 257 2.88 21.12 -6.20
CA THR A 257 3.27 22.08 -5.17
C THR A 257 3.53 23.44 -5.79
N SER A 258 3.83 24.42 -4.95
CA SER A 258 4.25 25.75 -5.41
C SER A 258 5.71 25.98 -5.04
N ASP A 259 6.45 26.63 -5.93
CA ASP A 259 7.81 27.06 -5.64
C ASP A 259 7.84 28.30 -4.73
N ALA A 260 9.02 28.71 -4.27
CA ALA A 260 9.18 29.86 -3.38
C ALA A 260 8.74 31.20 -4.03
N CYS A 261 8.59 31.21 -5.36
CA CYS A 261 8.16 32.35 -6.16
C CYS A 261 6.67 32.32 -6.49
N GLY A 262 5.91 31.35 -5.96
CA GLY A 262 4.47 31.21 -6.15
C GLY A 262 4.05 30.55 -7.47
N ASN A 263 4.98 29.97 -8.24
CA ASN A 263 4.63 29.24 -9.46
C ASN A 263 4.15 27.82 -9.10
N GLU A 264 3.10 27.34 -9.76
CA GLU A 264 2.68 25.94 -9.68
C GLU A 264 3.72 25.04 -10.37
N VAL A 265 4.18 24.02 -9.66
CA VAL A 265 5.13 23.02 -10.11
C VAL A 265 4.49 21.65 -9.96
N VAL A 266 4.32 20.99 -11.10
CA VAL A 266 3.79 19.63 -11.19
C VAL A 266 4.93 18.65 -11.48
N LEU A 267 4.89 17.48 -10.87
CA LEU A 267 5.72 16.32 -11.19
C LEU A 267 4.82 15.17 -11.60
N ARG A 268 5.10 14.61 -12.77
CA ARG A 268 4.44 13.41 -13.28
C ARG A 268 5.28 12.16 -13.06
N ARG A 269 4.64 11.02 -13.19
CA ARG A 269 5.27 9.70 -13.11
C ARG A 269 6.38 9.56 -14.14
N GLY A 270 6.07 9.81 -15.41
CA GLY A 270 7.01 9.69 -16.52
C GLY A 270 7.49 8.24 -16.73
N TYR A 271 8.70 8.08 -17.27
CA TYR A 271 9.32 6.78 -17.55
C TYR A 271 10.85 6.89 -17.56
N TRP A 272 11.53 5.75 -17.49
CA TRP A 272 12.99 5.65 -17.67
C TRP A 272 13.38 4.30 -18.27
N ASP A 273 14.10 4.32 -19.41
CA ASP A 273 14.48 3.11 -20.16
C ASP A 273 16.00 2.80 -20.12
N ASN A 274 16.72 3.41 -19.17
CA ASN A 274 18.19 3.44 -19.06
C ASN A 274 18.91 4.36 -20.06
N LYS A 275 18.23 4.97 -21.02
CA LYS A 275 18.82 5.93 -21.97
C LYS A 275 18.12 7.28 -21.92
N THR A 276 16.79 7.27 -22.02
CA THR A 276 15.91 8.43 -22.05
C THR A 276 14.81 8.29 -20.99
N GLY A 277 14.13 9.39 -20.74
CA GLY A 277 13.05 9.45 -19.77
C GLY A 277 12.83 10.84 -19.21
N PHE A 278 11.76 10.95 -18.43
CA PHE A 278 11.37 12.16 -17.70
C PHE A 278 10.59 11.78 -16.44
N GLY A 279 10.32 12.77 -15.59
CA GLY A 279 9.44 12.62 -14.44
C GLY A 279 10.07 11.84 -13.29
N TRP A 280 9.20 11.36 -12.41
CA TRP A 280 9.58 10.63 -11.19
C TRP A 280 10.40 9.38 -11.50
N ASP A 281 10.04 8.60 -12.52
CA ASP A 281 10.73 7.34 -12.83
C ASP A 281 12.20 7.58 -13.21
N LYS A 282 12.50 8.64 -13.97
CA LYS A 282 13.89 9.05 -14.23
C LYS A 282 14.59 9.56 -12.98
N ILE A 283 13.93 10.41 -12.21
CA ILE A 283 14.47 10.98 -10.96
C ILE A 283 14.85 9.87 -9.97
N TYR A 284 14.01 8.85 -9.86
CA TYR A 284 14.24 7.69 -9.02
C TYR A 284 15.36 6.80 -9.56
N HIS A 285 15.22 6.27 -10.77
CA HIS A 285 16.13 5.25 -11.30
C HIS A 285 17.49 5.78 -11.73
N LYS A 286 17.56 6.99 -12.30
CA LYS A 286 18.82 7.57 -12.77
C LYS A 286 19.53 8.36 -11.69
N HIS A 287 18.76 9.11 -10.88
CA HIS A 287 19.30 10.14 -9.99
C HIS A 287 19.21 9.78 -8.51
N ASN A 288 18.66 8.61 -8.16
CA ASN A 288 18.67 8.07 -6.80
C ASN A 288 17.87 8.91 -5.78
N VAL A 289 16.81 9.59 -6.23
CA VAL A 289 15.88 10.29 -5.33
C VAL A 289 14.69 9.39 -5.03
N ARG A 290 14.53 9.05 -3.75
CA ARG A 290 13.51 8.08 -3.27
C ARG A 290 12.40 8.71 -2.43
N SER A 291 12.46 10.02 -2.20
CA SER A 291 11.51 10.75 -1.38
C SER A 291 10.85 11.88 -2.16
N LEU A 292 9.54 11.78 -2.37
CA LEU A 292 8.74 12.87 -2.95
C LEU A 292 8.74 14.09 -2.01
N TYR A 293 8.83 13.86 -0.70
CA TYR A 293 8.92 14.93 0.29
C TYR A 293 10.15 15.80 0.07
N SER A 294 11.32 15.18 -0.07
CA SER A 294 12.59 15.92 -0.23
C SER A 294 12.59 16.74 -1.52
N LEU A 295 12.00 16.21 -2.59
CA LEU A 295 11.82 16.92 -3.85
C LEU A 295 10.80 18.07 -3.73
N ALA A 296 9.67 17.83 -3.08
CA ALA A 296 8.67 18.87 -2.81
C ALA A 296 9.25 20.00 -1.95
N TYR A 297 10.04 19.64 -0.95
CA TYR A 297 10.69 20.58 -0.06
C TYR A 297 11.75 21.41 -0.80
N PHE A 298 12.54 20.79 -1.70
CA PHE A 298 13.43 21.51 -2.62
C PHE A 298 12.66 22.55 -3.46
N ILE A 299 11.54 22.15 -4.06
CA ILE A 299 10.73 23.05 -4.91
C ILE A 299 10.21 24.23 -4.08
N LYS A 300 9.63 23.95 -2.91
CA LYS A 300 9.06 24.99 -2.02
C LYS A 300 10.08 26.03 -1.54
N HIS A 301 11.36 25.69 -1.52
CA HIS A 301 12.45 26.56 -1.06
C HIS A 301 13.38 26.99 -2.19
N SER A 302 12.93 26.90 -3.45
CA SER A 302 13.70 27.37 -4.59
C SER A 302 12.84 28.17 -5.57
N CYS A 303 13.49 29.01 -6.36
CA CYS A 303 12.90 29.70 -7.50
C CYS A 303 13.69 29.35 -8.77
N PRO A 304 13.11 29.56 -9.97
CA PRO A 304 13.87 29.45 -11.21
C PRO A 304 15.08 30.37 -11.17
N ALA A 305 16.28 29.79 -11.20
CA ALA A 305 17.54 30.52 -11.21
C ALA A 305 17.80 31.14 -12.59
N ARG A 306 17.37 30.46 -13.66
CA ARG A 306 17.55 30.87 -15.05
C ARG A 306 16.59 30.11 -15.97
N TYR A 307 16.61 30.47 -17.26
CA TYR A 307 15.88 29.78 -18.31
C TYR A 307 16.85 29.23 -19.36
N GLU A 308 16.64 27.99 -19.78
CA GLU A 308 17.35 27.34 -20.89
C GLU A 308 16.31 26.89 -21.91
N ASP A 309 16.42 27.33 -23.17
CA ASP A 309 15.46 26.97 -24.24
C ASP A 309 13.98 27.19 -23.83
N GLY A 310 13.71 28.26 -23.08
CA GLY A 310 12.37 28.59 -22.57
C GLY A 310 11.92 27.79 -21.35
N ARG A 311 12.73 26.83 -20.87
CA ARG A 311 12.45 26.00 -19.69
C ARG A 311 13.04 26.64 -18.43
N PRO A 312 12.26 26.80 -17.34
CA PRO A 312 12.81 27.22 -16.06
C PRO A 312 13.73 26.14 -15.48
N ILE A 313 14.90 26.58 -15.03
CA ILE A 313 15.92 25.78 -14.37
C ILE A 313 16.05 26.27 -12.93
N TYR A 314 15.80 25.38 -11.97
CA TYR A 314 16.00 25.66 -10.55
C TYR A 314 17.39 25.16 -10.17
N GLU A 315 18.15 25.98 -9.46
CA GLU A 315 19.46 25.59 -8.91
C GLU A 315 19.54 26.17 -7.50
N SER A 316 19.63 25.29 -6.49
CA SER A 316 19.72 25.71 -5.09
C SER A 316 20.61 24.76 -4.30
N PRO A 317 21.48 25.26 -3.41
CA PRO A 317 22.24 24.41 -2.50
C PRO A 317 21.30 23.74 -1.49
N VAL A 318 21.60 22.47 -1.21
CA VAL A 318 20.89 21.60 -0.29
C VAL A 318 21.88 21.14 0.77
N TYR A 319 21.56 21.38 2.03
CA TYR A 319 22.42 21.07 3.17
C TYR A 319 21.84 19.90 3.97
N ARG A 320 22.72 19.00 4.42
CA ARG A 320 22.37 17.94 5.36
C ARG A 320 22.52 18.44 6.79
N VAL A 321 21.46 18.27 7.57
CA VAL A 321 21.47 18.57 9.01
C VAL A 321 21.14 17.33 9.81
N HIS A 322 21.74 17.22 10.98
CA HIS A 322 21.37 16.22 11.97
C HIS A 322 20.52 16.87 13.05
N CYS A 323 19.28 16.41 13.21
CA CYS A 323 18.37 16.95 14.22
C CYS A 323 18.17 15.95 15.36
N GLU A 324 18.62 16.31 16.56
CA GLU A 324 18.29 15.54 17.78
C GLU A 324 16.83 15.76 18.18
N THR A 325 16.34 16.99 18.00
CA THR A 325 14.94 17.36 18.17
C THR A 325 14.49 18.22 16.99
N PRO A 326 13.17 18.42 16.76
CA PRO A 326 12.68 19.28 15.68
C PRO A 326 13.16 20.75 15.73
N VAL A 327 13.77 21.18 16.84
CA VAL A 327 14.29 22.55 17.03
C VAL A 327 15.79 22.61 17.25
N THR A 328 16.47 21.47 17.42
CA THR A 328 17.92 21.39 17.59
C THR A 328 18.51 20.58 16.44
N CYS A 329 19.01 21.29 15.44
CA CYS A 329 19.64 20.73 14.25
C CYS A 329 21.06 21.28 14.09
N GLU A 330 22.03 20.39 13.89
CA GLU A 330 23.42 20.74 13.64
C GLU A 330 23.78 20.48 12.16
N PRO A 331 24.45 21.42 11.48
CA PRO A 331 24.97 21.18 10.14
C PRO A 331 26.00 20.05 10.16
N THR A 332 25.85 19.08 9.26
CA THR A 332 26.85 18.00 9.11
C THR A 332 28.10 18.45 8.33
N GLY A 333 28.00 19.59 7.64
CA GLY A 333 28.98 20.04 6.65
C GLY A 333 28.75 19.46 5.25
N GLU A 334 27.91 18.44 5.11
CA GLU A 334 27.57 17.87 3.80
C GLU A 334 26.53 18.71 3.06
N TRP A 335 26.75 18.94 1.77
CA TRP A 335 25.83 19.68 0.92
C TRP A 335 26.04 19.36 -0.57
N PHE A 336 25.09 19.76 -1.42
CA PHE A 336 25.24 19.77 -2.88
C PHE A 336 24.30 20.80 -3.53
N THR A 337 24.59 21.25 -4.75
CA THR A 337 23.62 22.06 -5.51
C THR A 337 22.66 21.16 -6.27
N GLY A 338 21.38 21.16 -5.90
CA GLY A 338 20.34 20.46 -6.64
C GLY A 338 19.93 21.26 -7.88
N ARG A 339 19.76 20.58 -9.02
CA ARG A 339 19.23 21.15 -10.26
C ARG A 339 17.93 20.46 -10.64
N LEU A 340 16.86 21.24 -10.79
CA LEU A 340 15.56 20.79 -11.32
C LEU A 340 15.32 21.42 -12.69
N VAL A 341 14.91 20.60 -13.66
CA VAL A 341 14.50 21.07 -14.99
C VAL A 341 13.01 20.87 -15.15
N TYR A 342 12.30 21.95 -15.47
CA TYR A 342 10.85 21.95 -15.61
C TYR A 342 10.44 22.38 -17.01
N ASP A 343 9.42 21.71 -17.56
CA ASP A 343 8.92 21.98 -18.90
C ASP A 343 7.46 22.44 -18.84
N LYS A 344 7.26 23.66 -19.34
CA LYS A 344 5.95 24.33 -19.38
C LYS A 344 5.09 23.88 -20.56
N THR A 345 5.65 23.13 -21.51
CA THR A 345 4.91 22.61 -22.67
C THR A 345 3.74 21.77 -22.17
N PRO A 346 2.49 22.11 -22.51
CA PRO A 346 1.34 21.35 -22.07
C PRO A 346 1.31 19.97 -22.72
N VAL A 347 0.86 18.96 -21.96
CA VAL A 347 0.55 17.65 -22.52
C VAL A 347 -0.81 17.73 -23.21
N VAL A 348 -0.89 17.18 -24.42
CA VAL A 348 -2.00 17.31 -25.40
C VAL A 348 -3.38 17.13 -24.78
N ASP A 349 -3.52 16.29 -23.75
CA ASP A 349 -4.81 15.90 -23.16
C ASP A 349 -5.13 16.49 -21.78
N SER A 350 -4.20 17.21 -21.14
CA SER A 350 -4.40 17.69 -19.76
C SER A 350 -4.48 19.21 -19.61
N GLY A 351 -4.02 19.98 -20.60
CA GLY A 351 -3.84 21.43 -20.50
C GLY A 351 -2.80 21.87 -19.45
N LYS A 352 -2.32 20.95 -18.61
CA LYS A 352 -1.26 21.14 -17.62
C LYS A 352 0.12 20.88 -18.26
N PRO A 353 1.17 21.55 -17.76
CA PRO A 353 2.54 21.35 -18.24
C PRO A 353 2.98 19.89 -18.13
N LEU A 354 3.96 19.50 -18.96
CA LEU A 354 4.69 18.24 -18.81
C LEU A 354 5.28 18.15 -17.39
N GLY A 355 5.74 19.29 -16.88
CA GLY A 355 6.13 19.46 -15.50
C GLY A 355 7.61 19.19 -15.27
N THR A 356 7.95 18.69 -14.09
CA THR A 356 9.32 18.36 -13.72
C THR A 356 9.84 17.22 -14.59
N ILE A 357 10.81 17.51 -15.46
CA ILE A 357 11.45 16.52 -16.34
C ILE A 357 12.48 15.70 -15.56
N THR A 358 13.28 16.35 -14.71
CA THR A 358 14.37 15.70 -13.99
C THR A 358 14.84 16.54 -12.82
N PHE A 359 15.46 15.88 -11.85
CA PHE A 359 16.17 16.48 -10.72
C PHE A 359 17.46 15.70 -10.47
N TYR A 360 18.58 16.39 -10.27
CA TYR A 360 19.90 15.78 -10.06
C TYR A 360 20.88 16.76 -9.38
N PRO A 361 21.96 16.27 -8.76
CA PRO A 361 22.98 17.15 -8.20
C PRO A 361 23.89 17.70 -9.30
N LEU A 362 24.30 18.96 -9.19
CA LEU A 362 25.23 19.59 -10.12
C LEU A 362 26.65 19.04 -9.88
N LYS A 363 27.23 18.45 -10.92
CA LYS A 363 28.60 17.91 -10.87
C LYS A 363 29.60 18.99 -10.50
N GLY A 364 30.55 18.66 -9.62
CA GLY A 364 31.57 19.58 -9.13
C GLY A 364 31.10 20.50 -8.01
N THR A 365 29.86 20.32 -7.51
CA THR A 365 29.35 21.00 -6.33
C THR A 365 29.27 20.06 -5.14
N GLY A 366 29.19 20.64 -3.94
CA GLY A 366 28.99 19.91 -2.70
C GLY A 366 30.25 19.58 -1.93
N GLU A 367 30.02 19.13 -0.70
CA GLU A 367 31.02 18.58 0.21
C GLU A 367 30.48 17.22 0.71
N PRO A 368 31.18 16.10 0.45
CA PRO A 368 32.28 15.98 -0.50
C PRO A 368 31.83 16.30 -1.93
N THR A 369 32.77 16.73 -2.77
CA THR A 369 32.45 17.11 -4.16
C THR A 369 31.84 15.95 -4.94
N LEU A 370 30.64 16.17 -5.47
CA LEU A 370 29.93 15.16 -6.26
C LEU A 370 30.49 15.08 -7.68
N THR A 371 30.88 13.86 -8.09
CA THR A 371 31.49 13.59 -9.40
C THR A 371 30.49 13.13 -10.46
N GLY A 372 29.27 12.77 -10.04
CA GLY A 372 28.20 12.22 -10.87
C GLY A 372 26.89 12.99 -10.75
N VAL A 373 25.81 12.34 -11.22
CA VAL A 373 24.43 12.87 -11.20
C VAL A 373 23.53 12.07 -10.25
N THR A 374 24.14 11.34 -9.32
CA THR A 374 23.48 10.52 -8.31
C THR A 374 23.38 11.32 -7.02
N VAL A 375 22.17 11.52 -6.53
CA VAL A 375 21.92 12.24 -5.28
C VAL A 375 22.34 11.36 -4.09
N PRO A 376 23.01 11.93 -3.06
CA PRO A 376 23.29 11.21 -1.82
C PRO A 376 22.04 10.65 -1.15
N ASP A 377 22.13 9.45 -0.56
CA ASP A 377 20.98 8.77 0.05
C ASP A 377 20.31 9.61 1.15
N TRP A 378 21.10 10.40 1.90
CA TRP A 378 20.61 11.26 2.98
C TRP A 378 19.56 12.26 2.50
N PHE A 379 19.62 12.70 1.23
CA PHE A 379 18.62 13.61 0.69
C PHE A 379 17.22 13.00 0.76
N SER A 380 17.11 11.67 0.62
CA SER A 380 15.83 10.98 0.67
C SER A 380 15.43 10.55 2.08
N THR A 381 16.40 10.22 2.94
CA THR A 381 16.13 9.65 4.28
C THR A 381 16.05 10.69 5.40
N GLU A 382 16.58 11.90 5.17
CA GLU A 382 16.69 12.96 6.17
C GLU A 382 15.96 14.22 5.69
N LEU A 383 15.78 15.20 6.59
CA LEU A 383 15.18 16.48 6.25
C LEU A 383 16.25 17.40 5.64
N PRO A 384 16.19 17.72 4.33
CA PRO A 384 17.12 18.67 3.74
C PRO A 384 16.84 20.10 4.20
N VAL A 385 17.89 20.88 4.40
CA VAL A 385 17.80 22.33 4.72
C VAL A 385 18.27 23.16 3.54
N PHE A 386 17.64 24.32 3.40
CA PHE A 386 17.85 25.28 2.32
C PHE A 386 18.21 26.64 2.92
N PRO A 387 19.03 27.45 2.23
CA PRO A 387 19.41 28.78 2.72
C PRO A 387 18.25 29.79 2.75
#